data_AF-A0A0G1WRB2-F1
#
_entry.id   AF-A0A0G1WRB2-F1
#
_cell.length_a   1.000
_cell.length_b   1.000
_cell.length_c   1.000
_cell.angle_alpha   90.00
_cell.angle_beta   90.00
_cell.angle_gamma   90.00
#
_symmetry.space_group_name_H-M   'P 1'
#
loop_
_entity.id
_entity.type
_entity.pdbx_description
1 polymer ?
#
loop_
_entity_poly.entity_id
_entity_poly.type
_entity_poly.pdbx_seq_one_letter_code
_entity_poly.pdbx_strand_id
1 'polypeptide(L)'
;MRITAIEMNALRRAQNIFLPAFKGEPLEKAAFFQFLPSPMRAVTKKFLKEEFTGEDGETKLLWTPRGKNTRIAFFGLGERKAWNTRKALLIPRRMVQFAKREKIKEFALPLSDVFGTEENHAARVATNAILADYDFNRYKETPKDGWPKVKNITLAVEKKLIRDVEQKITEGIIIGEETNRARDLANTPGGDMTPKLLAAEAKRAGKEWNIPVTIFDEKKMKALGMGGILGVAQGSTEPPRFIIMEYKGGHKDQKPLVLVGKGVTFDTGGLNIKPDQYIYEMHMDMSGGAAVIHGVAAIARLKLPINAVGIVPAVENMPSGSSYRPGDLLKTMSGKTIEVLNTDAEGRVILSDALWYGWKYFKPGLMVDFATLTGAAHVAVGNFMSAVFTKKKETEDLLRDVGSKSGDYVWPFPLWDEYLADIKGTFGDLSNIAKSDRYGGAIHGAKFLEQFTGEADWAHIDIAPKMTTIDSEFLSKGASGVGVRFIVELAKRYAEKAPNHKSQIPNKSQ
;
A
#
# COMPACT_ATOMS: atom_id res chain seq x y z
N MET A 1 4.50 15.96 -9.34
CA MET A 1 5.80 15.75 -10.03
C MET A 1 5.54 15.25 -11.43
N ARG A 2 6.29 15.70 -12.45
CA ARG A 2 6.26 15.15 -13.81
C ARG A 2 7.41 14.16 -13.97
N ILE A 3 7.12 12.98 -14.51
CA ILE A 3 8.14 11.98 -14.85
C ILE A 3 7.98 11.66 -16.34
N THR A 4 9.07 11.71 -17.10
CA THR A 4 9.06 11.51 -18.56
C THR A 4 10.26 10.72 -19.03
N ALA A 5 10.16 10.09 -20.21
CA ALA A 5 11.29 9.44 -20.85
C ALA A 5 11.94 10.37 -21.90
N ILE A 6 13.26 10.27 -22.07
CA ILE A 6 13.99 10.90 -23.19
C ILE A 6 14.98 9.91 -23.79
N GLU A 7 15.43 10.20 -25.01
CA GLU A 7 16.57 9.50 -25.62
C GLU A 7 17.85 9.75 -24.82
N MET A 8 18.68 8.72 -24.64
CA MET A 8 19.92 8.77 -23.86
C MET A 8 20.83 9.95 -24.20
N ASN A 9 20.97 10.29 -25.49
CA ASN A 9 21.80 11.42 -25.94
C ASN A 9 21.29 12.80 -25.47
N ALA A 10 20.00 12.91 -25.12
CA ALA A 10 19.44 14.15 -24.59
C ALA A 10 19.92 14.45 -23.14
N LEU A 11 20.49 13.48 -22.42
CA LEU A 11 21.10 13.69 -21.09
C LEU A 11 22.17 14.79 -21.08
N ARG A 12 22.89 14.99 -22.19
CA ARG A 12 23.92 16.03 -22.32
C ARG A 12 23.40 17.47 -22.13
N ARG A 13 22.08 17.65 -22.08
CA ARG A 13 21.40 18.94 -21.85
C ARG A 13 20.84 19.07 -20.43
N ALA A 14 20.85 18.01 -19.62
CA ALA A 14 20.33 18.04 -18.25
C ALA A 14 21.26 18.84 -17.32
N GLN A 15 20.67 19.67 -16.45
CA GLN A 15 21.42 20.44 -15.46
C GLN A 15 21.79 19.61 -14.23
N ASN A 16 20.98 18.63 -13.85
CA ASN A 16 21.28 17.72 -12.75
C ASN A 16 21.17 16.29 -13.27
N ILE A 17 22.21 15.49 -13.09
CA ILE A 17 22.27 14.08 -13.51
C ILE A 17 22.53 13.23 -12.29
N PHE A 18 21.66 12.25 -12.04
CA PHE A 18 21.77 11.33 -10.91
C PHE A 18 22.20 9.96 -11.41
N LEU A 19 23.26 9.44 -10.82
CA LEU A 19 23.98 8.26 -11.30
C LEU A 19 24.14 7.25 -10.18
N PRO A 20 23.25 6.25 -10.11
CA PRO A 20 23.49 5.09 -9.26
C PRO A 20 24.64 4.23 -9.82
N ALA A 21 25.40 3.57 -8.95
CA ALA A 21 26.54 2.75 -9.35
C ALA A 21 26.93 1.70 -8.30
N PHE A 22 27.29 0.50 -8.75
CA PHE A 22 27.82 -0.54 -7.87
C PHE A 22 29.30 -0.30 -7.53
N LYS A 23 29.70 -0.80 -6.37
CA LYS A 23 31.09 -0.80 -5.91
C LYS A 23 31.99 -1.48 -6.93
N GLY A 24 33.07 -0.80 -7.31
CA GLY A 24 34.08 -1.30 -8.24
C GLY A 24 33.67 -1.32 -9.71
N GLU A 25 32.47 -0.85 -10.07
CA GLU A 25 32.09 -0.74 -11.48
C GLU A 25 32.71 0.52 -12.11
N PRO A 26 33.36 0.38 -13.28
CA PRO A 26 33.94 1.52 -13.98
C PRO A 26 32.81 2.34 -14.62
N LEU A 27 32.27 3.29 -13.86
CA LEU A 27 31.21 4.21 -14.29
C LEU A 27 31.56 4.97 -15.57
N GLU A 28 32.85 5.13 -15.90
CA GLU A 28 33.30 5.68 -17.16
C GLU A 28 32.92 4.84 -18.39
N LYS A 29 32.54 3.57 -18.20
CA LYS A 29 32.04 2.67 -19.24
C LYS A 29 30.52 2.70 -19.39
N ALA A 30 29.80 3.33 -18.46
CA ALA A 30 28.35 3.44 -18.51
C ALA A 30 27.90 4.24 -19.76
N ALA A 31 26.74 3.92 -20.31
CA ALA A 31 26.26 4.53 -21.55
C ALA A 31 26.15 6.05 -21.42
N PHE A 32 25.69 6.55 -20.27
CA PHE A 32 25.59 7.99 -20.01
C PHE A 32 26.94 8.72 -20.16
N PHE A 33 28.05 8.08 -19.77
CA PHE A 33 29.36 8.72 -19.71
C PHE A 33 29.85 9.11 -21.11
N GLN A 34 29.47 8.34 -22.13
CA GLN A 34 29.79 8.62 -23.53
C GLN A 34 29.10 9.89 -24.05
N PHE A 35 27.95 10.25 -23.48
CA PHE A 35 27.18 11.43 -23.88
C PHE A 35 27.58 12.70 -23.13
N LEU A 36 28.44 12.61 -22.11
CA LEU A 36 28.99 13.78 -21.44
C LEU A 36 29.96 14.54 -22.37
N PRO A 37 29.92 15.89 -22.40
CA PRO A 37 30.93 16.69 -23.10
C PRO A 37 32.35 16.36 -22.66
N SER A 38 33.34 16.45 -23.56
CA SER A 38 34.74 16.08 -23.27
C SER A 38 35.33 16.72 -21.99
N PRO A 39 35.13 18.02 -21.70
CA PRO A 39 35.63 18.61 -20.46
C PRO A 39 34.99 18.01 -19.20
N MET A 40 33.69 17.69 -19.26
CA MET A 40 32.98 17.03 -18.15
C MET A 40 33.47 15.60 -17.97
N ARG A 41 33.69 14.85 -19.05
CA ARG A 41 34.23 13.47 -18.95
C ARG A 41 35.55 13.42 -18.19
N ALA A 42 36.47 14.33 -18.46
CA ALA A 42 37.76 14.36 -17.77
C ALA A 42 37.61 14.61 -16.26
N VAL A 43 36.83 15.62 -15.88
CA VAL A 43 36.59 15.96 -14.46
C VAL A 43 35.81 14.85 -13.75
N THR A 44 34.75 14.33 -14.36
CA THR A 44 33.96 13.22 -13.83
C THR A 44 34.82 11.97 -13.65
N LYS A 45 35.70 11.63 -14.60
CA LYS A 45 36.61 10.47 -14.47
C LYS A 45 37.56 10.63 -13.30
N LYS A 46 38.15 11.81 -13.14
CA LYS A 46 39.05 12.11 -12.01
C LYS A 46 38.31 11.99 -10.68
N PHE A 47 37.14 12.63 -10.58
CA PHE A 47 36.30 12.58 -9.39
C PHE A 47 35.90 11.16 -9.02
N LEU A 48 35.47 10.34 -9.99
CA LEU A 48 35.10 8.95 -9.74
C LEU A 48 36.26 8.10 -9.23
N LYS A 49 37.49 8.40 -9.64
CA LYS A 49 38.67 7.67 -9.17
C LYS A 49 39.10 8.09 -7.76
N GLU A 50 38.91 9.36 -7.40
CA GLU A 50 39.44 9.95 -6.17
C GLU A 50 38.41 10.02 -5.02
N GLU A 51 37.12 10.19 -5.33
CA GLU A 51 36.11 10.65 -4.37
C GLU A 51 34.87 9.76 -4.25
N PHE A 52 34.72 8.75 -5.11
CA PHE A 52 33.55 7.86 -5.11
C PHE A 52 33.96 6.40 -5.24
N THR A 53 33.46 5.57 -4.33
CA THR A 53 33.83 4.15 -4.24
C THR A 53 32.69 3.21 -4.65
N GLY A 54 31.45 3.71 -4.61
CA GLY A 54 30.24 2.94 -4.88
C GLY A 54 29.71 2.15 -3.69
N GLU A 55 30.20 2.44 -2.48
CA GLU A 55 29.75 1.80 -1.24
C GLU A 55 28.25 2.02 -1.00
N ASP A 56 27.61 1.06 -0.32
CA ASP A 56 26.18 1.18 -0.03
C ASP A 56 25.93 2.40 0.86
N GLY A 57 24.94 3.22 0.51
CA GLY A 57 24.66 4.47 1.23
C GLY A 57 25.57 5.67 0.85
N GLU A 58 26.60 5.49 0.02
CA GLU A 58 27.48 6.60 -0.39
C GLU A 58 26.77 7.57 -1.35
N THR A 59 26.72 8.87 -1.03
CA THR A 59 26.27 9.91 -1.96
C THR A 59 27.32 11.00 -2.12
N LYS A 60 27.66 11.33 -3.36
CA LYS A 60 28.64 12.37 -3.69
C LYS A 60 28.08 13.32 -4.74
N LEU A 61 28.39 14.61 -4.64
CA LEU A 61 27.92 15.65 -5.56
C LEU A 61 29.10 16.35 -6.22
N LEU A 62 29.17 16.29 -7.54
CA LEU A 62 30.17 16.96 -8.37
C LEU A 62 29.55 18.17 -9.07
N TRP A 63 30.25 19.30 -9.01
CA TRP A 63 29.93 20.50 -9.79
C TRP A 63 30.81 20.56 -11.04
N THR A 64 30.21 20.85 -12.19
CA THR A 64 30.94 20.92 -13.47
C THR A 64 30.80 22.30 -14.13
N PRO A 65 31.85 22.80 -14.80
CA PRO A 65 31.97 24.20 -15.22
C PRO A 65 31.15 24.60 -16.46
N ARG A 66 30.06 23.89 -16.80
CA ARG A 66 29.29 24.15 -18.03
C ARG A 66 28.10 25.09 -17.78
N GLY A 67 28.18 26.33 -18.27
CA GLY A 67 27.05 27.29 -18.23
C GLY A 67 26.52 27.53 -16.81
N LYS A 68 25.19 27.57 -16.62
CA LYS A 68 24.61 27.49 -15.26
C LYS A 68 24.93 26.12 -14.66
N ASN A 69 25.91 26.08 -13.75
CA ASN A 69 26.26 25.01 -12.79
C ASN A 69 25.56 23.65 -13.00
N THR A 70 26.09 22.81 -13.91
CA THR A 70 25.63 21.43 -14.03
C THR A 70 26.15 20.59 -12.86
N ARG A 71 25.26 19.84 -12.19
CA ARG A 71 25.55 18.98 -11.05
C ARG A 71 25.41 17.51 -11.43
N ILE A 72 26.34 16.68 -10.97
CA ILE A 72 26.28 15.23 -11.11
C ILE A 72 26.28 14.63 -9.70
N ALA A 73 25.21 13.94 -9.32
CA ALA A 73 25.10 13.24 -8.05
C ALA A 73 25.31 11.74 -8.25
N PHE A 74 26.24 11.14 -7.52
CA PHE A 74 26.52 9.72 -7.55
C PHE A 74 25.90 9.03 -6.34
N PHE A 75 25.31 7.85 -6.54
CA PHE A 75 24.66 7.06 -5.51
C PHE A 75 25.25 5.65 -5.50
N GLY A 76 26.04 5.33 -4.47
CA GLY A 76 26.58 4.00 -4.28
C GLY A 76 25.48 2.99 -3.93
N LEU A 77 25.53 1.86 -4.65
CA LEU A 77 24.61 0.72 -4.54
C LEU A 77 25.20 -0.42 -3.72
N GLY A 78 26.48 -0.32 -3.34
CA GLY A 78 27.25 -1.39 -2.72
C GLY A 78 27.64 -2.48 -3.70
N GLU A 79 27.90 -3.67 -3.19
CA GLU A 79 28.29 -4.83 -3.99
C GLU A 79 27.10 -5.40 -4.77
N ARG A 80 27.32 -5.71 -6.05
CA ARG A 80 26.26 -6.26 -6.94
C ARG A 80 25.63 -7.54 -6.40
N LYS A 81 26.41 -8.42 -5.74
CA LYS A 81 25.90 -9.66 -5.12
C LYS A 81 24.94 -9.42 -3.93
N ALA A 82 24.99 -8.24 -3.32
CA ALA A 82 24.09 -7.84 -2.23
C ALA A 82 22.87 -7.04 -2.73
N TRP A 83 22.75 -6.85 -4.05
CA TRP A 83 21.61 -6.19 -4.66
C TRP A 83 20.35 -7.05 -4.56
N ASN A 84 19.22 -6.42 -4.22
CA ASN A 84 17.94 -7.11 -4.07
C ASN A 84 16.78 -6.17 -4.37
N THR A 85 15.57 -6.73 -4.40
CA THR A 85 14.33 -5.99 -4.69
C THR A 85 14.13 -4.82 -3.74
N ARG A 86 14.46 -4.97 -2.45
CA ARG A 86 14.31 -3.89 -1.46
C ARG A 86 15.20 -2.70 -1.83
N LYS A 87 16.49 -2.93 -2.11
CA LYS A 87 17.41 -1.86 -2.50
C LYS A 87 16.96 -1.17 -3.80
N ALA A 88 16.42 -1.93 -4.75
CA ALA A 88 15.86 -1.36 -5.99
C ALA A 88 14.67 -0.41 -5.76
N LEU A 89 13.83 -0.68 -4.74
CA LEU A 89 12.73 0.20 -4.34
C LEU A 89 13.20 1.44 -3.56
N LEU A 90 14.27 1.31 -2.77
CA LEU A 90 14.78 2.40 -1.93
C LEU A 90 15.59 3.45 -2.69
N ILE A 91 16.30 3.06 -3.76
CA ILE A 91 17.19 4.00 -4.45
C ILE A 91 16.47 5.21 -5.07
N PRO A 92 15.30 5.07 -5.73
CA PRO A 92 14.57 6.23 -6.24
C PRO A 92 14.10 7.15 -5.11
N ARG A 93 13.75 6.58 -3.94
CA ARG A 93 13.35 7.35 -2.76
C ARG A 93 14.51 8.16 -2.20
N ARG A 94 15.67 7.52 -2.03
CA ARG A 94 16.91 8.17 -1.58
C ARG A 94 17.34 9.30 -2.52
N MET A 95 17.20 9.11 -3.83
CA MET A 95 17.43 10.16 -4.83
C MET A 95 16.49 11.35 -4.65
N VAL A 96 15.19 11.11 -4.47
CA VAL A 96 14.23 12.21 -4.25
C VAL A 96 14.49 12.93 -2.94
N GLN A 97 14.80 12.22 -1.84
CA GLN A 97 15.16 12.86 -0.56
C GLN A 97 16.43 13.70 -0.70
N PHE A 98 17.44 13.19 -1.39
CA PHE A 98 18.65 13.95 -1.72
C PHE A 98 18.30 15.22 -2.51
N ALA A 99 17.49 15.10 -3.55
CA ALA A 99 17.08 16.24 -4.37
C ALA A 99 16.32 17.30 -3.55
N LYS A 100 15.41 16.89 -2.65
CA LYS A 100 14.69 17.80 -1.74
C LYS A 100 15.67 18.55 -0.82
N ARG A 101 16.62 17.85 -0.20
CA ARG A 101 17.63 18.44 0.68
C ARG A 101 18.52 19.46 -0.04
N GLU A 102 19.00 19.11 -1.24
CA GLU A 102 19.87 19.97 -2.05
C GLU A 102 19.10 21.04 -2.86
N LYS A 103 17.78 21.15 -2.65
CA LYS A 103 16.86 22.04 -3.38
C LYS A 103 16.93 21.86 -4.91
N ILE A 104 17.21 20.64 -5.37
CA ILE A 104 17.22 20.24 -6.77
C ILE A 104 15.77 19.96 -7.22
N LYS A 105 15.23 20.83 -8.07
CA LYS A 105 13.84 20.73 -8.55
C LYS A 105 13.70 19.77 -9.73
N GLU A 106 14.78 19.44 -10.41
CA GLU A 106 14.75 18.54 -11.56
C GLU A 106 16.06 17.78 -11.73
N PHE A 107 15.97 16.49 -12.08
CA PHE A 107 17.15 15.69 -12.40
C PHE A 107 16.83 14.64 -13.48
N ALA A 108 17.87 14.19 -14.16
CA ALA A 108 17.81 13.10 -15.12
C ALA A 108 18.54 11.85 -14.60
N LEU A 109 18.02 10.67 -14.93
CA LEU A 109 18.51 9.37 -14.49
C LEU A 109 18.64 8.44 -15.72
N PRO A 110 19.84 7.93 -16.07
CA PRO A 110 19.97 6.85 -17.04
C PRO A 110 19.41 5.56 -16.45
N LEU A 111 18.34 5.03 -17.06
CA LEU A 111 17.62 3.88 -16.49
C LEU A 111 18.33 2.54 -16.76
N SER A 112 18.92 2.38 -17.94
CA SER A 112 19.52 1.12 -18.43
C SER A 112 20.72 0.65 -17.63
N ASP A 113 21.51 1.58 -17.10
CA ASP A 113 22.86 1.31 -16.60
C ASP A 113 22.83 0.66 -15.19
N VAL A 114 21.70 0.71 -14.48
CA VAL A 114 21.60 0.25 -13.09
C VAL A 114 20.51 -0.77 -12.85
N PHE A 115 19.35 -0.59 -13.47
CA PHE A 115 18.23 -1.46 -13.17
C PHE A 115 18.20 -2.69 -14.10
N GLY A 116 18.85 -2.63 -15.28
CA GLY A 116 18.75 -3.66 -16.32
C GLY A 116 17.54 -3.44 -17.22
N THR A 117 17.31 -4.35 -18.17
CA THR A 117 16.29 -4.20 -19.23
C THR A 117 14.94 -4.86 -18.91
N GLU A 118 14.72 -5.37 -17.70
CA GLU A 118 13.39 -5.89 -17.35
C GLU A 118 12.32 -4.79 -17.45
N GLU A 119 11.15 -5.14 -17.98
CA GLU A 119 10.11 -4.21 -18.43
C GLU A 119 9.57 -3.27 -17.32
N ASN A 120 9.79 -3.56 -16.04
CA ASN A 120 9.07 -2.87 -14.95
C ASN A 120 9.89 -1.85 -14.14
N HIS A 121 11.13 -1.53 -14.54
CA HIS A 121 11.98 -0.59 -13.80
C HIS A 121 11.47 0.86 -13.82
N ALA A 122 10.93 1.31 -14.95
CA ALA A 122 10.38 2.65 -15.07
C ALA A 122 9.18 2.86 -14.12
N ALA A 123 8.29 1.88 -14.01
CA ALA A 123 7.16 1.91 -13.07
C ALA A 123 7.64 1.93 -11.61
N ARG A 124 8.66 1.12 -11.27
CA ARG A 124 9.26 1.12 -9.92
C ARG A 124 9.87 2.47 -9.56
N VAL A 125 10.67 3.06 -10.47
CA VAL A 125 11.27 4.39 -10.26
C VAL A 125 10.18 5.44 -10.09
N ALA A 126 9.18 5.46 -10.98
CA ALA A 126 8.09 6.42 -10.92
C ALA A 126 7.28 6.30 -9.62
N THR A 127 6.86 5.08 -9.25
CA THR A 127 6.12 4.82 -8.01
C THR A 127 6.90 5.34 -6.81
N ASN A 128 8.16 4.92 -6.67
CA ASN A 128 8.95 5.26 -5.49
C ASN A 128 9.38 6.73 -5.44
N ALA A 129 9.53 7.40 -6.59
CA ALA A 129 9.76 8.82 -6.64
C ALA A 129 8.54 9.62 -6.15
N ILE A 130 7.33 9.24 -6.57
CA ILE A 130 6.07 9.86 -6.12
C ILE A 130 5.86 9.65 -4.62
N LEU A 131 6.16 8.45 -4.10
CA LEU A 131 6.06 8.17 -2.65
C LEU A 131 7.02 9.01 -1.80
N ALA A 132 8.25 9.21 -2.28
CA ALA A 132 9.28 9.94 -1.53
C ALA A 132 9.13 11.47 -1.60
N ASP A 133 8.49 12.00 -2.65
CA ASP A 133 8.23 13.44 -2.76
C ASP A 133 7.10 13.91 -1.84
N TYR A 134 6.20 12.99 -1.46
CA TYR A 134 5.08 13.24 -0.57
C TYR A 134 5.51 13.75 0.82
N ASP A 135 4.76 14.73 1.31
CA ASP A 135 4.75 15.17 2.70
C ASP A 135 3.31 15.48 3.11
N PHE A 136 2.90 15.05 4.32
CA PHE A 136 1.62 15.44 4.89
C PHE A 136 1.76 16.79 5.61
N ASN A 137 1.52 17.88 4.89
CA ASN A 137 1.65 19.25 5.40
C ASN A 137 0.30 19.98 5.50
N ARG A 138 -0.83 19.26 5.43
CA ARG A 138 -2.20 19.83 5.42
C ARG A 138 -2.48 20.81 6.56
N TYR A 139 -1.93 20.53 7.74
CA TYR A 139 -2.14 21.31 8.97
C TYR A 139 -0.97 22.24 9.34
N LYS A 140 0.06 22.31 8.49
CA LYS A 140 1.24 23.15 8.75
C LYS A 140 1.15 24.47 8.02
N GLU A 141 1.62 25.54 8.66
CA GLU A 141 1.85 26.81 7.98
C GLU A 141 2.88 26.59 6.86
N THR A 142 2.59 27.15 5.69
CA THR A 142 3.50 27.01 4.54
C THR A 142 4.70 27.94 4.73
N PRO A 143 5.95 27.42 4.65
CA PRO A 143 7.16 28.24 4.73
C PRO A 143 7.19 29.31 3.63
N LYS A 144 7.86 30.45 3.89
CA LYS A 144 7.99 31.55 2.93
C LYS A 144 8.51 31.12 1.56
N ASP A 145 9.49 30.21 1.54
CA ASP A 145 10.09 29.69 0.30
C ASP A 145 9.35 28.48 -0.30
N GLY A 146 8.23 28.09 0.31
CA GLY A 146 7.51 26.86 0.03
C GLY A 146 8.24 25.60 0.49
N TRP A 147 7.55 24.46 0.38
CA TRP A 147 8.13 23.15 0.69
C TRP A 147 9.13 22.72 -0.42
N PRO A 148 10.28 22.14 -0.08
CA PRO A 148 11.17 21.51 -1.07
C PRO A 148 10.43 20.41 -1.84
N LYS A 149 10.41 20.49 -3.16
CA LYS A 149 9.73 19.53 -4.03
C LYS A 149 10.55 19.23 -5.27
N VAL A 150 10.51 17.99 -5.72
CA VAL A 150 11.02 17.59 -7.03
C VAL A 150 9.91 17.77 -8.06
N LYS A 151 10.14 18.66 -9.02
CA LYS A 151 9.16 18.98 -10.07
C LYS A 151 9.26 18.03 -11.25
N ASN A 152 10.47 17.74 -11.74
CA ASN A 152 10.68 16.93 -12.94
C ASN A 152 11.72 15.82 -12.69
N ILE A 153 11.39 14.59 -13.09
CA ILE A 153 12.36 13.50 -13.21
C ILE A 153 12.36 13.01 -14.64
N THR A 154 13.53 12.91 -15.24
CA THR A 154 13.64 12.44 -16.62
C THR A 154 14.41 11.13 -16.68
N LEU A 155 13.77 10.08 -17.20
CA LEU A 155 14.38 8.77 -17.38
C LEU A 155 14.98 8.69 -18.78
N ALA A 156 16.30 8.53 -18.86
CA ALA A 156 16.99 8.42 -20.13
C ALA A 156 17.15 6.95 -20.53
N VAL A 157 16.71 6.64 -21.76
CA VAL A 157 16.62 5.28 -22.31
C VAL A 157 17.02 5.25 -23.78
N GLU A 158 17.21 4.06 -24.34
CA GLU A 158 17.35 3.90 -25.79
C GLU A 158 16.09 4.42 -26.51
N LYS A 159 16.29 5.06 -27.67
CA LYS A 159 15.19 5.69 -28.44
C LYS A 159 14.01 4.77 -28.69
N LYS A 160 14.27 3.49 -28.99
CA LYS A 160 13.24 2.48 -29.27
C LYS A 160 12.35 2.14 -28.06
N LEU A 161 12.83 2.38 -26.83
CA LEU A 161 12.15 2.03 -25.59
C LEU A 161 11.29 3.17 -25.01
N ILE A 162 11.38 4.39 -25.56
CA ILE A 162 10.73 5.58 -25.00
C ILE A 162 9.23 5.35 -24.76
N ARG A 163 8.51 4.82 -25.78
CA ARG A 163 7.06 4.61 -25.70
C ARG A 163 6.66 3.64 -24.59
N ASP A 164 7.35 2.50 -24.50
CA ASP A 164 7.06 1.47 -23.49
C ASP A 164 7.38 1.99 -22.08
N VAL A 165 8.49 2.72 -21.95
CA VAL A 165 8.90 3.36 -20.69
C VAL A 165 7.89 4.42 -20.26
N GLU A 166 7.34 5.23 -21.17
CA GLU A 166 6.30 6.22 -20.83
C GLU A 166 5.01 5.57 -20.32
N GLN A 167 4.60 4.43 -20.88
CA GLN A 167 3.46 3.66 -20.36
C GLN A 167 3.73 3.17 -18.94
N LYS A 168 4.93 2.63 -18.70
CA LYS A 168 5.35 2.16 -17.37
C LYS A 168 5.54 3.29 -16.36
N ILE A 169 6.02 4.46 -16.79
CA ILE A 169 6.04 5.66 -15.95
C ILE A 169 4.61 6.02 -15.52
N THR A 170 3.66 6.02 -16.47
CA THR A 170 2.26 6.34 -16.19
C THR A 170 1.66 5.36 -15.17
N GLU A 171 1.91 4.06 -15.36
CA GLU A 171 1.52 3.02 -14.41
C GLU A 171 2.08 3.30 -13.00
N GLY A 172 3.39 3.58 -12.90
CA GLY A 172 4.03 3.88 -11.62
C GLY A 172 3.54 5.17 -10.95
N ILE A 173 3.26 6.22 -11.73
CA ILE A 173 2.67 7.46 -11.21
C ILE A 173 1.31 7.18 -10.58
N ILE A 174 0.43 6.45 -11.28
CA ILE A 174 -0.90 6.09 -10.78
C ILE A 174 -0.79 5.36 -9.44
N ILE A 175 0.07 4.34 -9.36
CA ILE A 175 0.25 3.55 -8.13
C ILE A 175 0.78 4.42 -6.99
N GLY A 176 1.79 5.25 -7.25
CA GLY A 176 2.37 6.15 -6.26
C GLY A 176 1.37 7.20 -5.75
N GLU A 177 0.58 7.78 -6.65
CA GLU A 177 -0.44 8.76 -6.31
C GLU A 177 -1.56 8.15 -5.47
N GLU A 178 -2.10 6.99 -5.86
CA GLU A 178 -3.14 6.32 -5.04
C GLU A 178 -2.62 5.89 -3.68
N THR A 179 -1.36 5.44 -3.62
CA THR A 179 -0.74 5.12 -2.34
C THR A 179 -0.64 6.36 -1.45
N ASN A 180 -0.26 7.50 -2.01
CA ASN A 180 -0.23 8.76 -1.27
C ASN A 180 -1.62 9.26 -0.87
N ARG A 181 -2.65 9.03 -1.69
CA ARG A 181 -4.03 9.34 -1.31
C ARG A 181 -4.53 8.47 -0.16
N ALA A 182 -4.15 7.17 -0.12
CA ALA A 182 -4.39 6.34 1.06
C ALA A 182 -3.65 6.88 2.31
N ARG A 183 -2.41 7.36 2.15
CA ARG A 183 -1.66 8.03 3.22
C ARG A 183 -2.34 9.31 3.68
N ASP A 184 -2.92 10.10 2.78
CA ASP A 184 -3.69 11.29 3.14
C ASP A 184 -4.90 10.95 4.01
N LEU A 185 -5.65 9.90 3.67
CA LEU A 185 -6.78 9.46 4.50
C LEU A 185 -6.30 9.02 5.89
N ALA A 186 -5.28 8.17 5.94
CA ALA A 186 -4.78 7.61 7.20
C ALA A 186 -4.05 8.64 8.09
N ASN A 187 -3.34 9.61 7.51
CA ASN A 187 -2.69 10.69 8.26
C ASN A 187 -3.67 11.77 8.73
N THR A 188 -4.89 11.81 8.18
CA THR A 188 -5.89 12.79 8.61
C THR A 188 -6.37 12.42 10.02
N PRO A 189 -6.30 13.33 11.01
CA PRO A 189 -6.75 13.07 12.38
C PRO A 189 -8.20 12.57 12.44
N GLY A 190 -8.53 11.75 13.44
CA GLY A 190 -9.84 11.08 13.54
C GLY A 190 -11.05 12.04 13.46
N GLY A 191 -10.95 13.21 14.11
CA GLY A 191 -12.00 14.23 14.04
C GLY A 191 -12.23 14.84 12.63
N ASP A 192 -11.22 14.79 11.77
CA ASP A 192 -11.27 15.26 10.38
C ASP A 192 -11.43 14.10 9.36
N MET A 193 -11.52 12.86 9.84
CA MET A 193 -11.71 11.66 9.03
C MET A 193 -12.70 10.69 9.69
N THR A 194 -13.88 11.18 10.08
CA THR A 194 -14.94 10.34 10.66
C THR A 194 -15.48 9.30 9.66
N PRO A 195 -16.26 8.27 10.08
CA PRO A 195 -16.81 7.28 9.17
C PRO A 195 -17.63 7.87 8.02
N LYS A 196 -18.32 8.99 8.29
CA LYS A 196 -19.08 9.75 7.28
C LYS A 196 -18.14 10.40 6.25
N LEU A 197 -17.02 10.97 6.70
CA LEU A 197 -16.03 11.61 5.83
C LEU A 197 -15.27 10.56 5.01
N LEU A 198 -14.90 9.43 5.60
CA LEU A 198 -14.29 8.32 4.87
C LEU A 198 -15.22 7.80 3.75
N ALA A 199 -16.52 7.68 4.02
CA ALA A 199 -17.51 7.32 3.01
C ALA A 199 -17.66 8.39 1.91
N ALA A 200 -17.51 9.68 2.24
CA ALA A 200 -17.51 10.77 1.26
C ALA A 200 -16.27 10.72 0.36
N GLU A 201 -15.10 10.42 0.93
CA GLU A 201 -13.85 10.23 0.19
C GLU A 201 -13.92 9.03 -0.76
N ALA A 202 -14.51 7.91 -0.32
CA ALA A 202 -14.76 6.76 -1.18
C ALA A 202 -15.67 7.12 -2.37
N LYS A 203 -16.76 7.88 -2.14
CA LYS A 203 -17.63 8.39 -3.21
C LYS A 203 -16.88 9.32 -4.17
N ARG A 204 -16.01 10.19 -3.66
CA ARG A 204 -15.18 11.08 -4.48
C ARG A 204 -14.23 10.29 -5.38
N ALA A 205 -13.49 9.34 -4.79
CA ALA A 205 -12.59 8.46 -5.52
C ALA A 205 -13.36 7.63 -6.59
N GLY A 206 -14.54 7.11 -6.25
CA GLY A 206 -15.37 6.37 -7.19
C GLY A 206 -15.88 7.24 -8.34
N LYS A 207 -16.32 8.47 -8.07
CA LYS A 207 -16.77 9.42 -9.11
C LYS A 207 -15.64 9.78 -10.09
N GLU A 208 -14.41 9.96 -9.62
CA GLU A 208 -13.26 10.27 -10.49
C GLU A 208 -13.01 9.19 -11.56
N TRP A 209 -13.35 7.92 -11.27
CA TRP A 209 -13.04 6.78 -12.12
C TRP A 209 -14.25 5.93 -12.52
N ASN A 210 -15.45 6.50 -12.42
CA ASN A 210 -16.72 5.87 -12.75
C ASN A 210 -16.95 4.50 -12.07
N ILE A 211 -16.56 4.40 -10.79
CA ILE A 211 -16.78 3.24 -9.95
C ILE A 211 -18.08 3.48 -9.15
N PRO A 212 -19.12 2.66 -9.33
CA PRO A 212 -20.28 2.66 -8.44
C PRO A 212 -19.88 2.53 -6.97
N VAL A 213 -20.38 3.45 -6.14
CA VAL A 213 -20.16 3.43 -4.68
C VAL A 213 -21.50 3.41 -3.95
N THR A 214 -21.76 2.33 -3.24
CA THR A 214 -22.94 2.16 -2.38
C THR A 214 -22.54 2.35 -0.93
N ILE A 215 -23.30 3.17 -0.19
CA ILE A 215 -23.07 3.42 1.24
C ILE A 215 -24.30 2.98 2.02
N PHE A 216 -24.14 2.06 2.97
CA PHE A 216 -25.18 1.76 3.95
C PHE A 216 -25.03 2.62 5.19
N ASP A 217 -26.16 3.14 5.64
CA ASP A 217 -26.32 3.78 6.93
C ASP A 217 -26.70 2.73 8.00
N GLU A 218 -26.83 3.21 9.24
CA GLU A 218 -27.20 2.40 10.39
C GLU A 218 -28.53 1.65 10.18
N LYS A 219 -29.53 2.31 9.59
CA LYS A 219 -30.84 1.70 9.33
C LYS A 219 -30.72 0.49 8.41
N LYS A 220 -29.96 0.62 7.31
CA LYS A 220 -29.73 -0.47 6.38
C LYS A 220 -28.89 -1.60 7.00
N MET A 221 -27.88 -1.27 7.80
CA MET A 221 -27.08 -2.26 8.53
C MET A 221 -27.93 -3.05 9.55
N LYS A 222 -28.84 -2.36 10.26
CA LYS A 222 -29.77 -2.98 11.22
C LYS A 222 -30.74 -3.94 10.52
N ALA A 223 -31.26 -3.54 9.35
CA ALA A 223 -32.12 -4.41 8.53
C ALA A 223 -31.39 -5.65 7.98
N LEU A 224 -30.06 -5.57 7.79
CA LEU A 224 -29.23 -6.70 7.38
C LEU A 224 -28.74 -7.57 8.55
N GLY A 225 -28.99 -7.16 9.79
CA GLY A 225 -28.52 -7.88 10.98
C GLY A 225 -27.01 -7.76 11.24
N MET A 226 -26.38 -6.66 10.83
CA MET A 226 -24.94 -6.41 11.03
C MET A 226 -24.61 -5.98 12.47
N GLY A 227 -24.90 -6.85 13.44
CA GLY A 227 -24.76 -6.53 14.86
C GLY A 227 -23.32 -6.38 15.34
N GLY A 228 -22.31 -6.88 14.62
CA GLY A 228 -20.90 -6.64 14.94
C GLY A 228 -20.53 -5.17 14.73
N ILE A 229 -20.80 -4.64 13.53
CA ILE A 229 -20.52 -3.23 13.20
C ILE A 229 -21.34 -2.29 14.08
N LEU A 230 -22.63 -2.56 14.25
CA LEU A 230 -23.52 -1.74 15.08
C LEU A 230 -23.10 -1.75 16.55
N GLY A 231 -22.69 -2.92 17.07
CA GLY A 231 -22.22 -3.06 18.43
C GLY A 231 -20.93 -2.28 18.70
N VAL A 232 -19.99 -2.26 17.74
CA VAL A 232 -18.76 -1.45 17.89
C VAL A 232 -19.07 0.05 17.84
N ALA A 233 -19.93 0.47 16.92
CA ALA A 233 -20.14 1.89 16.64
C ALA A 233 -21.05 2.63 17.65
N GLN A 234 -21.86 1.92 18.45
CA GLN A 234 -22.87 2.56 19.33
C GLN A 234 -22.28 3.48 20.41
N GLY A 235 -20.97 3.42 20.64
CA GLY A 235 -20.27 4.30 21.57
C GLY A 235 -19.92 5.69 21.02
N SER A 236 -19.95 5.88 19.70
CA SER A 236 -19.62 7.16 19.07
C SER A 236 -20.87 7.96 18.66
N THR A 237 -20.75 9.29 18.68
CA THR A 237 -21.72 10.20 18.05
C THR A 237 -21.63 10.23 16.53
N GLU A 238 -20.51 9.74 15.96
CA GLU A 238 -20.32 9.60 14.52
C GLU A 238 -20.88 8.25 14.04
N PRO A 239 -21.99 8.25 13.28
CA PRO A 239 -22.68 7.02 12.93
C PRO A 239 -21.87 6.17 11.93
N PRO A 240 -21.94 4.83 12.02
CA PRO A 240 -21.15 3.94 11.17
C PRO A 240 -21.55 4.03 9.70
N ARG A 241 -20.63 3.66 8.80
CA ARG A 241 -20.87 3.58 7.36
C ARG A 241 -20.34 2.28 6.81
N PHE A 242 -21.15 1.58 6.02
CA PHE A 242 -20.66 0.43 5.25
C PHE A 242 -20.46 0.86 3.80
N ILE A 243 -19.20 0.89 3.36
CA ILE A 243 -18.82 1.39 2.03
C ILE A 243 -18.61 0.19 1.10
N ILE A 244 -19.19 0.23 -0.10
CA ILE A 244 -19.00 -0.78 -1.14
C ILE A 244 -18.63 -0.06 -2.44
N MET A 245 -17.50 -0.44 -3.05
CA MET A 245 -17.04 0.06 -4.35
C MET A 245 -16.99 -1.10 -5.35
N GLU A 246 -17.68 -0.98 -6.49
CA GLU A 246 -17.76 -2.07 -7.48
C GLU A 246 -17.12 -1.67 -8.81
N TYR A 247 -15.95 -2.22 -9.11
CA TYR A 247 -15.30 -2.05 -10.41
C TYR A 247 -15.56 -3.28 -11.30
N LYS A 248 -16.07 -3.04 -12.51
CA LYS A 248 -16.44 -4.07 -13.49
C LYS A 248 -15.62 -3.92 -14.77
N GLY A 249 -14.31 -4.19 -14.67
CA GLY A 249 -13.39 -4.14 -15.81
C GLY A 249 -13.19 -5.50 -16.50
N GLY A 250 -13.69 -6.57 -15.91
CA GLY A 250 -13.55 -7.94 -16.41
C GLY A 250 -14.76 -8.41 -17.20
N HIS A 251 -14.77 -9.70 -17.53
CA HIS A 251 -15.95 -10.34 -18.12
C HIS A 251 -17.11 -10.35 -17.12
N LYS A 252 -18.36 -10.24 -17.61
CA LYS A 252 -19.56 -10.18 -16.75
C LYS A 252 -19.66 -11.33 -15.75
N ASP A 253 -19.25 -12.54 -16.17
CA ASP A 253 -19.32 -13.76 -15.37
C ASP A 253 -18.01 -14.08 -14.61
N GLN A 254 -16.98 -13.23 -14.74
CA GLN A 254 -15.75 -13.40 -13.96
C GLN A 254 -16.05 -13.16 -12.48
N LYS A 255 -15.78 -14.16 -11.65
CA LYS A 255 -15.87 -13.99 -10.19
C LYS A 255 -14.97 -12.83 -9.75
N PRO A 256 -15.44 -11.92 -8.89
CA PRO A 256 -14.67 -10.76 -8.50
C PRO A 256 -13.53 -11.11 -7.55
N LEU A 257 -12.49 -10.29 -7.57
CA LEU A 257 -11.57 -10.12 -6.45
C LEU A 257 -12.26 -9.23 -5.41
N VAL A 258 -12.56 -9.77 -4.23
CA VAL A 258 -13.17 -9.00 -3.13
C VAL A 258 -12.08 -8.56 -2.17
N LEU A 259 -12.02 -7.27 -1.87
CA LEU A 259 -11.05 -6.62 -1.02
C LEU A 259 -11.79 -6.01 0.17
N VAL A 260 -11.44 -6.38 1.40
CA VAL A 260 -12.09 -5.86 2.62
C VAL A 260 -11.08 -5.11 3.46
N GLY A 261 -11.39 -3.89 3.90
CA GLY A 261 -10.45 -3.04 4.62
C GLY A 261 -11.01 -2.60 5.97
N LYS A 262 -10.27 -2.84 7.07
CA LYS A 262 -10.65 -2.32 8.40
C LYS A 262 -10.78 -0.80 8.36
N GLY A 263 -11.93 -0.27 8.75
CA GLY A 263 -12.27 1.16 8.69
C GLY A 263 -12.49 1.82 10.04
N VAL A 264 -11.71 1.49 11.08
CA VAL A 264 -11.85 2.15 12.39
C VAL A 264 -11.17 3.52 12.32
N THR A 265 -11.96 4.59 12.20
CA THR A 265 -11.44 5.94 11.95
C THR A 265 -10.76 6.57 13.15
N PHE A 266 -11.11 6.10 14.34
CA PHE A 266 -10.36 6.33 15.56
C PHE A 266 -10.64 5.19 16.53
N ASP A 267 -9.57 4.63 17.12
CA ASP A 267 -9.67 3.53 18.07
C ASP A 267 -9.15 3.92 19.45
N THR A 268 -10.08 4.18 20.37
CA THR A 268 -9.75 4.39 21.79
C THR A 268 -9.58 3.10 22.56
N GLY A 269 -9.97 1.96 21.97
CA GLY A 269 -10.23 0.69 22.64
C GLY A 269 -11.61 0.56 23.29
N GLY A 270 -12.45 1.60 23.23
CA GLY A 270 -13.77 1.59 23.85
C GLY A 270 -13.67 1.61 25.37
N LEU A 271 -14.42 0.74 26.06
CA LEU A 271 -14.36 0.64 27.53
C LEU A 271 -13.07 -0.03 28.03
N ASN A 272 -12.44 -0.88 27.21
CA ASN A 272 -11.07 -1.34 27.40
C ASN A 272 -10.09 -0.30 26.83
N ILE A 273 -10.09 0.88 27.46
CA ILE A 273 -9.36 2.05 26.96
C ILE A 273 -7.85 1.78 26.79
N LYS A 274 -7.30 2.22 25.66
CA LYS A 274 -5.87 2.15 25.39
C LYS A 274 -5.09 3.09 26.31
N PRO A 275 -3.87 2.72 26.73
CA PRO A 275 -2.95 3.64 27.39
C PRO A 275 -2.54 4.80 26.46
N ASP A 276 -2.11 5.91 27.06
CA ASP A 276 -1.68 7.14 26.40
C ASP A 276 -0.67 6.93 25.25
N GLN A 277 0.31 6.05 25.45
CA GLN A 277 1.36 5.76 24.47
C GLN A 277 0.84 5.04 23.22
N TYR A 278 -0.30 4.35 23.31
CA TYR A 278 -0.84 3.52 22.25
C TYR A 278 -2.07 4.14 21.56
N ILE A 279 -2.62 5.23 22.10
CA ILE A 279 -3.83 5.86 21.55
C ILE A 279 -3.54 6.95 20.50
N TYR A 280 -2.38 7.61 20.56
CA TYR A 280 -2.07 8.79 19.73
C TYR A 280 -2.16 8.53 18.21
N GLU A 281 -1.69 7.36 17.77
CA GLU A 281 -1.64 7.00 16.35
C GLU A 281 -2.90 6.31 15.82
N MET A 282 -3.94 6.15 16.65
CA MET A 282 -5.12 5.33 16.33
C MET A 282 -6.10 5.96 15.34
N HIS A 283 -5.82 7.17 14.85
CA HIS A 283 -6.46 7.70 13.64
C HIS A 283 -6.06 6.92 12.37
N MET A 284 -4.90 6.23 12.41
CA MET A 284 -4.44 5.37 11.31
C MET A 284 -5.05 3.96 11.33
N ASP A 285 -5.94 3.65 12.28
CA ASP A 285 -6.56 2.33 12.42
C ASP A 285 -7.62 1.99 11.34
N MET A 286 -7.77 2.93 10.39
CA MET A 286 -8.52 2.79 9.14
C MET A 286 -7.61 2.59 7.91
N SER A 287 -6.30 2.36 8.11
CA SER A 287 -5.32 2.18 7.02
C SER A 287 -5.70 1.06 6.06
N GLY A 288 -6.34 -0.01 6.55
CA GLY A 288 -6.87 -1.10 5.72
C GLY A 288 -7.98 -0.61 4.78
N GLY A 289 -8.92 0.17 5.31
CA GLY A 289 -9.98 0.82 4.54
C GLY A 289 -9.44 1.81 3.52
N ALA A 290 -8.45 2.63 3.89
CA ALA A 290 -7.76 3.54 2.98
C ALA A 290 -7.08 2.78 1.82
N ALA A 291 -6.40 1.67 2.15
CA ALA A 291 -5.75 0.81 1.16
C ALA A 291 -6.76 0.20 0.18
N VAL A 292 -7.92 -0.26 0.65
CA VAL A 292 -8.96 -0.82 -0.21
C VAL A 292 -9.59 0.25 -1.11
N ILE A 293 -9.95 1.42 -0.58
CA ILE A 293 -10.55 2.52 -1.36
C ILE A 293 -9.62 2.92 -2.52
N HIS A 294 -8.35 3.20 -2.21
CA HIS A 294 -7.40 3.65 -3.21
C HIS A 294 -6.77 2.51 -4.03
N GLY A 295 -6.79 1.28 -3.53
CA GLY A 295 -6.46 0.09 -4.30
C GLY A 295 -7.47 -0.18 -5.42
N VAL A 296 -8.78 -0.09 -5.12
CA VAL A 296 -9.85 -0.20 -6.13
C VAL A 296 -9.80 0.97 -7.11
N ALA A 297 -9.54 2.20 -6.64
CA ALA A 297 -9.31 3.34 -7.53
C ALA A 297 -8.11 3.13 -8.45
N ALA A 298 -6.99 2.59 -7.94
CA ALA A 298 -5.80 2.26 -8.74
C ALA A 298 -6.11 1.21 -9.81
N ILE A 299 -6.83 0.15 -9.46
CA ILE A 299 -7.28 -0.90 -10.39
C ILE A 299 -8.07 -0.28 -11.55
N ALA A 300 -9.01 0.63 -11.25
CA ALA A 300 -9.82 1.30 -12.26
C ALA A 300 -9.01 2.27 -13.13
N ARG A 301 -8.11 3.05 -12.53
CA ARG A 301 -7.20 3.97 -13.24
C ARG A 301 -6.30 3.26 -14.24
N LEU A 302 -5.78 2.11 -13.82
CA LEU A 302 -4.96 1.24 -14.65
C LEU A 302 -5.79 0.44 -15.67
N LYS A 303 -7.12 0.50 -15.57
CA LYS A 303 -8.07 -0.22 -16.43
C LYS A 303 -7.77 -1.72 -16.46
N LEU A 304 -7.45 -2.30 -15.30
CA LEU A 304 -7.14 -3.73 -15.23
C LEU A 304 -8.38 -4.55 -15.64
N PRO A 305 -8.22 -5.64 -16.41
CA PRO A 305 -9.33 -6.39 -16.98
C PRO A 305 -9.90 -7.41 -15.99
N ILE A 306 -10.32 -6.93 -14.81
CA ILE A 306 -10.89 -7.76 -13.74
C ILE A 306 -12.16 -7.14 -13.15
N ASN A 307 -13.01 -7.98 -12.57
CA ASN A 307 -14.02 -7.51 -11.62
C ASN A 307 -13.41 -7.41 -10.23
N ALA A 308 -13.56 -6.27 -9.56
CA ALA A 308 -13.07 -6.05 -8.21
C ALA A 308 -14.14 -5.35 -7.35
N VAL A 309 -14.22 -5.75 -6.09
CA VAL A 309 -15.15 -5.15 -5.12
C VAL A 309 -14.37 -4.75 -3.87
N GLY A 310 -14.45 -3.48 -3.49
CA GLY A 310 -13.91 -2.98 -2.22
C GLY A 310 -15.01 -2.84 -1.18
N ILE A 311 -14.79 -3.34 0.03
CA ILE A 311 -15.73 -3.23 1.16
C ILE A 311 -14.99 -2.64 2.36
N VAL A 312 -15.55 -1.59 2.97
CA VAL A 312 -14.98 -0.96 4.17
C VAL A 312 -16.08 -0.76 5.21
N PRO A 313 -16.11 -1.56 6.31
CA PRO A 313 -16.93 -1.26 7.47
C PRO A 313 -16.26 -0.12 8.25
N ALA A 314 -16.82 1.09 8.15
CA ALA A 314 -16.29 2.28 8.80
C ALA A 314 -17.03 2.57 10.12
N VAL A 315 -16.28 2.68 11.21
CA VAL A 315 -16.77 2.95 12.57
C VAL A 315 -15.79 3.85 13.30
N GLU A 316 -16.21 4.40 14.44
CA GLU A 316 -15.32 5.01 15.43
C GLU A 316 -15.54 4.29 16.77
N ASN A 317 -14.49 3.77 17.39
CA ASN A 317 -14.57 3.02 18.64
C ASN A 317 -14.29 3.96 19.82
N MET A 318 -15.33 4.32 20.57
CA MET A 318 -15.29 5.36 21.62
C MET A 318 -15.85 4.85 22.95
N PRO A 319 -15.30 5.27 24.11
CA PRO A 319 -15.94 5.08 25.40
C PRO A 319 -17.08 6.09 25.58
N SER A 320 -18.24 5.60 26.01
CA SER A 320 -19.41 6.40 26.36
C SER A 320 -20.37 5.57 27.21
N GLY A 321 -21.43 6.20 27.71
CA GLY A 321 -22.52 5.48 28.39
C GLY A 321 -23.31 4.53 27.49
N SER A 322 -23.18 4.64 26.16
CA SER A 322 -23.84 3.76 25.18
C SER A 322 -22.91 2.74 24.54
N SER A 323 -21.62 2.72 24.89
CA SER A 323 -20.66 1.78 24.33
C SER A 323 -21.00 0.33 24.67
N TYR A 324 -20.68 -0.58 23.74
CA TYR A 324 -20.69 -2.01 24.04
C TYR A 324 -19.64 -2.34 25.10
N ARG A 325 -19.89 -3.42 25.83
CA ARG A 325 -19.16 -3.78 27.05
C ARG A 325 -18.53 -5.16 26.94
N PRO A 326 -17.42 -5.40 27.66
CA PRO A 326 -17.04 -6.76 28.01
C PRO A 326 -18.22 -7.50 28.65
N GLY A 327 -18.52 -8.68 28.13
CA GLY A 327 -19.68 -9.52 28.47
C GLY A 327 -20.88 -9.38 27.52
N ASP A 328 -20.93 -8.36 26.65
CA ASP A 328 -22.03 -8.25 25.69
C ASP A 328 -21.95 -9.35 24.61
N LEU A 329 -23.13 -9.78 24.14
CA LEU A 329 -23.30 -10.77 23.08
C LEU A 329 -23.81 -10.10 21.80
N LEU A 330 -22.99 -10.10 20.75
CA LEU A 330 -23.31 -9.47 19.47
C LEU A 330 -23.72 -10.52 18.43
N LYS A 331 -24.96 -10.48 17.96
CA LYS A 331 -25.43 -11.33 16.86
C LYS A 331 -25.00 -10.72 15.52
N THR A 332 -24.11 -11.40 14.81
CA THR A 332 -23.59 -10.94 13.50
C THR A 332 -24.52 -11.23 12.35
N MET A 333 -24.23 -10.66 11.18
CA MET A 333 -24.94 -10.90 9.92
C MET A 333 -24.87 -12.39 9.48
N SER A 334 -23.85 -13.11 9.91
CA SER A 334 -23.74 -14.56 9.69
C SER A 334 -24.72 -15.39 10.52
N GLY A 335 -25.33 -14.78 11.54
CA GLY A 335 -26.10 -15.47 12.55
C GLY A 335 -25.25 -16.05 13.68
N LYS A 336 -23.91 -15.97 13.63
CA LYS A 336 -23.07 -16.30 14.79
C LYS A 336 -23.12 -15.21 15.85
N THR A 337 -23.07 -15.59 17.12
CA THR A 337 -23.02 -14.70 18.27
C THR A 337 -21.57 -14.55 18.76
N ILE A 338 -21.09 -13.31 18.85
CA ILE A 338 -19.77 -12.97 19.40
C ILE A 338 -19.92 -12.58 20.87
N GLU A 339 -19.19 -13.23 21.75
CA GLU A 339 -18.96 -12.80 23.13
C GLU A 339 -17.80 -11.81 23.17
N VAL A 340 -18.11 -10.57 23.55
CA VAL A 340 -17.11 -9.50 23.63
C VAL A 340 -16.40 -9.64 24.95
N LEU A 341 -15.13 -10.03 24.94
CA LEU A 341 -14.30 -10.05 26.14
C LEU A 341 -13.41 -8.80 26.24
N ASN A 342 -13.11 -8.17 25.10
CA ASN A 342 -12.33 -6.95 25.04
C ASN A 342 -12.81 -6.03 23.91
N THR A 343 -13.21 -4.80 24.22
CA THR A 343 -13.68 -3.81 23.24
C THR A 343 -12.55 -3.20 22.40
N ASP A 344 -11.29 -3.46 22.73
CA ASP A 344 -10.10 -3.11 21.93
C ASP A 344 -9.77 -4.18 20.85
N ALA A 345 -10.62 -5.21 20.74
CA ALA A 345 -10.61 -6.18 19.65
C ALA A 345 -11.81 -5.96 18.72
N GLU A 346 -12.09 -4.70 18.40
CA GLU A 346 -13.19 -4.19 17.59
C GLU A 346 -12.99 -4.47 16.09
N GLY A 347 -11.76 -4.38 15.58
CA GLY A 347 -11.47 -4.49 14.15
C GLY A 347 -11.94 -5.82 13.56
N ARG A 348 -11.74 -6.92 14.27
CA ARG A 348 -12.21 -8.23 13.81
C ARG A 348 -13.74 -8.36 13.89
N VAL A 349 -14.38 -7.67 14.83
CA VAL A 349 -15.84 -7.67 15.02
C VAL A 349 -16.54 -6.90 13.90
N ILE A 350 -15.99 -5.76 13.45
CA ILE A 350 -16.57 -5.07 12.28
C ILE A 350 -16.31 -5.82 10.97
N LEU A 351 -15.16 -6.49 10.87
CA LEU A 351 -14.79 -7.28 9.69
C LEU A 351 -15.63 -8.55 9.57
N SER A 352 -16.14 -9.12 10.67
CA SER A 352 -16.98 -10.32 10.61
C SER A 352 -18.23 -10.11 9.74
N ASP A 353 -18.90 -8.97 9.89
CA ASP A 353 -20.07 -8.64 9.06
C ASP A 353 -19.65 -8.32 7.61
N ALA A 354 -18.52 -7.65 7.41
CA ALA A 354 -18.03 -7.27 6.09
C ALA A 354 -17.57 -8.47 5.24
N LEU A 355 -16.82 -9.40 5.83
CA LEU A 355 -16.37 -10.65 5.20
C LEU A 355 -17.58 -11.52 4.81
N TRP A 356 -18.55 -11.65 5.72
CA TRP A 356 -19.75 -12.40 5.44
C TRP A 356 -20.58 -11.78 4.32
N TYR A 357 -20.75 -10.45 4.33
CA TYR A 357 -21.40 -9.72 3.24
C TYR A 357 -20.68 -9.94 1.90
N GLY A 358 -19.35 -9.82 1.90
CA GLY A 358 -18.49 -10.04 0.74
C GLY A 358 -18.69 -11.41 0.12
N TRP A 359 -18.61 -12.47 0.93
CA TRP A 359 -18.85 -13.84 0.48
C TRP A 359 -20.29 -14.03 -0.02
N LYS A 360 -21.29 -13.65 0.77
CA LYS A 360 -22.71 -13.94 0.52
C LYS A 360 -23.23 -13.29 -0.75
N TYR A 361 -22.85 -12.04 -1.02
CA TYR A 361 -23.41 -11.27 -2.13
C TYR A 361 -22.53 -11.24 -3.38
N PHE A 362 -21.21 -11.39 -3.28
CA PHE A 362 -20.31 -11.27 -4.43
C PHE A 362 -19.68 -12.58 -4.89
N LYS A 363 -19.76 -13.67 -4.11
CA LYS A 363 -19.24 -15.00 -4.47
C LYS A 363 -17.80 -14.93 -5.05
N PRO A 364 -16.84 -14.42 -4.27
CA PRO A 364 -15.49 -14.09 -4.75
C PRO A 364 -14.78 -15.27 -5.39
N GLY A 365 -13.89 -14.99 -6.35
CA GLY A 365 -12.87 -15.94 -6.77
C GLY A 365 -11.70 -15.96 -5.79
N LEU A 366 -11.39 -14.80 -5.20
CA LEU A 366 -10.48 -14.62 -4.08
C LEU A 366 -10.99 -13.45 -3.22
N MET A 367 -10.95 -13.60 -1.90
CA MET A 367 -11.28 -12.57 -0.94
C MET A 367 -10.05 -12.27 -0.07
N VAL A 368 -9.62 -11.02 -0.02
CA VAL A 368 -8.46 -10.61 0.80
C VAL A 368 -8.85 -9.45 1.68
N ASP A 369 -8.61 -9.58 2.98
CA ASP A 369 -8.79 -8.46 3.91
C ASP A 369 -7.47 -7.88 4.43
N PHE A 370 -7.48 -6.58 4.65
CA PHE A 370 -6.36 -5.77 5.11
C PHE A 370 -6.77 -5.04 6.38
N ALA A 371 -6.06 -5.28 7.48
CA ALA A 371 -6.40 -4.66 8.74
C ALA A 371 -5.18 -4.39 9.60
N THR A 372 -5.16 -3.24 10.26
CA THR A 372 -4.33 -2.96 11.42
C THR A 372 -4.92 -3.72 12.61
N LEU A 373 -4.71 -5.03 12.66
CA LEU A 373 -5.55 -5.89 13.49
C LEU A 373 -4.95 -6.18 14.86
N THR A 374 -3.65 -6.48 14.93
CA THR A 374 -3.05 -6.94 16.19
C THR A 374 -1.68 -6.35 16.46
N GLY A 375 -1.46 -5.91 17.70
CA GLY A 375 -0.11 -5.66 18.22
C GLY A 375 0.75 -6.93 18.26
N ALA A 376 0.12 -8.11 18.35
CA ALA A 376 0.82 -9.39 18.32
C ALA A 376 1.54 -9.66 16.98
N ALA A 377 0.97 -9.25 15.85
CA ALA A 377 1.66 -9.32 14.56
C ALA A 377 2.91 -8.42 14.56
N HIS A 378 2.82 -7.22 15.14
CA HIS A 378 3.95 -6.32 15.29
C HIS A 378 5.08 -6.93 16.12
N VAL A 379 4.75 -7.61 17.23
CA VAL A 379 5.73 -8.33 18.05
C VAL A 379 6.40 -9.46 17.25
N ALA A 380 5.66 -10.15 16.38
CA ALA A 380 6.17 -11.31 15.66
C ALA A 380 7.07 -10.97 14.46
N VAL A 381 6.72 -9.94 13.67
CA VAL A 381 7.44 -9.62 12.41
C VAL A 381 8.15 -8.25 12.41
N GLY A 382 8.02 -7.48 13.48
CA GLY A 382 8.60 -6.14 13.58
C GLY A 382 7.96 -5.14 12.60
N ASN A 383 8.77 -4.28 11.98
CA ASN A 383 8.30 -3.14 11.17
C ASN A 383 8.52 -3.27 9.64
N PHE A 384 8.99 -4.44 9.19
CA PHE A 384 9.49 -4.62 7.82
C PHE A 384 8.53 -5.34 6.88
N MET A 385 7.58 -6.10 7.42
CA MET A 385 6.62 -6.89 6.65
C MET A 385 5.31 -7.04 7.42
N SER A 386 4.24 -7.42 6.73
CA SER A 386 2.94 -7.77 7.31
C SER A 386 2.84 -9.29 7.57
N ALA A 387 1.94 -9.70 8.46
CA ALA A 387 1.62 -11.12 8.62
C ALA A 387 0.50 -11.51 7.63
N VAL A 388 0.61 -12.67 6.99
CA VAL A 388 -0.44 -13.20 6.10
C VAL A 388 -0.92 -14.56 6.56
N PHE A 389 -2.23 -14.78 6.47
CA PHE A 389 -2.91 -15.98 6.93
C PHE A 389 -3.84 -16.49 5.83
N THR A 390 -3.69 -17.76 5.45
CA THR A 390 -4.59 -18.44 4.52
C THR A 390 -4.50 -19.95 4.72
N LYS A 391 -5.54 -20.70 4.32
CA LYS A 391 -5.54 -22.17 4.37
C LYS A 391 -4.89 -22.82 3.15
N LYS A 392 -4.77 -22.10 2.02
CA LYS A 392 -4.30 -22.68 0.75
C LYS A 392 -2.86 -22.29 0.47
N LYS A 393 -2.02 -23.29 0.21
CA LYS A 393 -0.61 -23.06 -0.08
C LYS A 393 -0.40 -22.28 -1.38
N GLU A 394 -1.24 -22.50 -2.38
CA GLU A 394 -1.17 -21.79 -3.66
C GLU A 394 -1.51 -20.29 -3.50
N THR A 395 -2.45 -19.98 -2.59
CA THR A 395 -2.78 -18.60 -2.24
C THR A 395 -1.65 -17.97 -1.43
N GLU A 396 -1.04 -18.71 -0.50
CA GLU A 396 0.13 -18.25 0.25
C GLU A 396 1.29 -17.87 -0.68
N ASP A 397 1.70 -18.77 -1.57
CA ASP A 397 2.81 -18.56 -2.49
C ASP A 397 2.56 -17.37 -3.44
N LEU A 398 1.31 -17.24 -3.92
CA LEU A 398 0.88 -16.06 -4.69
C LEU A 398 1.08 -14.77 -3.89
N LEU A 399 0.58 -14.72 -2.64
CA LEU A 399 0.63 -13.50 -1.82
C LEU A 399 2.07 -13.13 -1.44
N ARG A 400 2.94 -14.11 -1.23
CA ARG A 400 4.37 -13.87 -0.99
C ARG A 400 5.07 -13.28 -2.21
N ASP A 401 4.79 -13.79 -3.42
CA ASP A 401 5.32 -13.19 -4.65
C ASP A 401 4.79 -11.78 -4.88
N VAL A 402 3.48 -11.55 -4.68
CA VAL A 402 2.87 -10.21 -4.74
C VAL A 402 3.55 -9.24 -3.76
N GLY A 403 3.77 -9.65 -2.51
CA GLY A 403 4.46 -8.84 -1.51
C GLY A 403 5.91 -8.51 -1.91
N SER A 404 6.62 -9.49 -2.47
CA SER A 404 7.98 -9.30 -2.99
C SER A 404 8.04 -8.30 -4.16
N LYS A 405 7.11 -8.41 -5.12
CA LYS A 405 7.06 -7.56 -6.32
C LYS A 405 6.59 -6.14 -6.02
N SER A 406 5.62 -5.99 -5.13
CA SER A 406 5.06 -4.69 -4.73
C SER A 406 5.94 -3.92 -3.74
N GLY A 407 6.78 -4.63 -2.97
CA GLY A 407 7.55 -4.09 -1.85
C GLY A 407 6.81 -4.05 -0.53
N ASP A 408 5.53 -4.46 -0.51
CA ASP A 408 4.72 -4.63 0.69
C ASP A 408 4.86 -6.10 1.14
N TYR A 409 6.03 -6.42 1.69
CA TYR A 409 6.39 -7.80 2.07
C TYR A 409 5.39 -8.41 3.05
N VAL A 410 5.14 -9.71 2.89
CA VAL A 410 4.29 -10.51 3.78
C VAL A 410 5.00 -11.79 4.20
N TRP A 411 4.68 -12.30 5.39
CA TRP A 411 5.17 -13.59 5.87
C TRP A 411 4.03 -14.47 6.38
N PRO A 412 3.99 -15.76 5.98
CA PRO A 412 2.89 -16.64 6.33
C PRO A 412 2.92 -17.07 7.79
N PHE A 413 1.73 -17.14 8.39
CA PHE A 413 1.47 -17.66 9.73
C PHE A 413 0.46 -18.81 9.65
N PRO A 414 0.51 -19.75 10.60
CA PRO A 414 -0.39 -20.90 10.60
C PRO A 414 -1.84 -20.50 10.88
N LEU A 415 -2.77 -21.31 10.37
CA LEU A 415 -4.21 -21.27 10.66
C LEU A 415 -4.73 -22.67 11.03
N TRP A 416 -4.05 -23.37 11.93
CA TRP A 416 -4.49 -24.69 12.38
C TRP A 416 -5.78 -24.63 13.21
N ASP A 417 -6.54 -25.72 13.22
CA ASP A 417 -7.88 -25.74 13.83
C ASP A 417 -7.84 -25.76 15.37
N GLU A 418 -6.71 -26.12 15.97
CA GLU A 418 -6.47 -26.08 17.41
C GLU A 418 -6.65 -24.67 17.98
N TYR A 419 -6.25 -23.64 17.23
CA TYR A 419 -6.42 -22.23 17.64
C TYR A 419 -7.90 -21.80 17.73
N LEU A 420 -8.84 -22.54 17.11
CA LEU A 420 -10.27 -22.25 17.23
C LEU A 420 -10.78 -22.53 18.65
N ALA A 421 -10.23 -23.55 19.32
CA ALA A 421 -10.67 -23.92 20.67
C ALA A 421 -10.47 -22.77 21.67
N ASP A 422 -9.39 -22.01 21.51
CA ASP A 422 -9.02 -20.89 22.39
C ASP A 422 -10.00 -19.71 22.32
N ILE A 423 -10.67 -19.55 21.17
CA ILE A 423 -11.61 -18.47 20.88
C ILE A 423 -13.07 -18.92 20.82
N LYS A 424 -13.38 -20.15 21.25
CA LYS A 424 -14.77 -20.56 21.42
C LYS A 424 -15.39 -19.79 22.58
N GLY A 425 -16.56 -19.19 22.35
CA GLY A 425 -17.28 -18.47 23.40
C GLY A 425 -17.74 -19.41 24.52
N THR A 426 -17.98 -18.84 25.69
CA THR A 426 -18.66 -19.51 26.81
C THR A 426 -20.17 -19.28 26.70
N PHE A 427 -20.57 -18.06 26.34
CA PHE A 427 -21.98 -17.66 26.18
C PHE A 427 -22.35 -17.31 24.74
N GLY A 428 -21.35 -17.06 23.88
CA GLY A 428 -21.50 -16.92 22.43
C GLY A 428 -20.92 -18.10 21.67
N ASP A 429 -21.05 -18.09 20.34
CA ASP A 429 -20.41 -19.09 19.47
C ASP A 429 -18.88 -18.90 19.48
N LEU A 430 -18.43 -17.64 19.53
CA LEU A 430 -17.03 -17.23 19.53
C LEU A 430 -16.79 -16.13 20.55
N SER A 431 -15.64 -16.12 21.21
CA SER A 431 -15.12 -14.94 21.92
C SER A 431 -14.25 -14.11 20.99
N ASN A 432 -14.29 -12.78 21.09
CA ASN A 432 -13.49 -11.92 20.21
C ASN A 432 -11.99 -11.92 20.54
N ILE A 433 -11.57 -12.45 21.68
CA ILE A 433 -10.18 -12.77 21.99
C ILE A 433 -10.07 -14.18 22.56
N ALA A 434 -8.84 -14.71 22.68
CA ALA A 434 -8.60 -15.94 23.40
C ALA A 434 -8.92 -15.77 24.90
N LYS A 435 -9.46 -16.82 25.52
CA LYS A 435 -9.94 -16.77 26.91
C LYS A 435 -8.84 -16.98 27.96
N SER A 436 -7.79 -17.71 27.61
CA SER A 436 -6.81 -18.25 28.56
C SER A 436 -5.57 -17.37 28.72
N ASP A 437 -4.92 -17.00 27.62
CA ASP A 437 -3.71 -16.17 27.64
C ASP A 437 -3.55 -15.35 26.36
N ARG A 438 -2.52 -14.49 26.36
CA ARG A 438 -2.23 -13.52 25.30
C ARG A 438 -1.42 -14.09 24.13
N TYR A 439 -0.92 -15.32 24.23
CA TYR A 439 0.02 -15.87 23.25
C TYR A 439 -0.71 -16.29 21.98
N GLY A 440 -0.10 -16.06 20.81
CA GLY A 440 -0.73 -16.38 19.54
C GLY A 440 -1.83 -15.38 19.10
N GLY A 441 -1.93 -14.21 19.72
CA GLY A 441 -3.03 -13.25 19.46
C GLY A 441 -3.24 -12.84 18.00
N ALA A 442 -2.19 -12.84 17.17
CA ALA A 442 -2.29 -12.61 15.72
C ALA A 442 -3.03 -13.77 15.01
N ILE A 443 -2.67 -15.00 15.37
CA ILE A 443 -3.30 -16.22 14.85
C ILE A 443 -4.74 -16.30 15.33
N HIS A 444 -5.03 -16.01 16.60
CA HIS A 444 -6.40 -15.97 17.12
C HIS A 444 -7.27 -14.92 16.42
N GLY A 445 -6.71 -13.75 16.10
CA GLY A 445 -7.39 -12.73 15.31
C GLY A 445 -7.76 -13.22 13.91
N ALA A 446 -6.81 -13.81 13.19
CA ALA A 446 -7.06 -14.38 11.88
C ALA A 446 -8.03 -15.58 11.93
N LYS A 447 -7.88 -16.47 12.92
CA LYS A 447 -8.77 -17.62 13.15
C LYS A 447 -10.20 -17.20 13.46
N PHE A 448 -10.38 -16.08 14.16
CA PHE A 448 -11.70 -15.45 14.36
C PHE A 448 -12.30 -15.00 13.03
N LEU A 449 -11.55 -14.24 12.21
CA LEU A 449 -12.02 -13.75 10.91
C LEU A 449 -12.44 -14.88 9.97
N GLU A 450 -11.67 -15.97 9.95
CA GLU A 450 -11.95 -17.17 9.16
C GLU A 450 -13.39 -17.69 9.37
N GLN A 451 -13.97 -17.51 10.57
CA GLN A 451 -15.31 -18.00 10.89
C GLN A 451 -16.44 -17.30 10.13
N PHE A 452 -16.13 -16.23 9.39
CA PHE A 452 -17.07 -15.36 8.70
C PHE A 452 -16.82 -15.25 7.19
N THR A 453 -15.95 -16.10 6.63
CA THR A 453 -15.56 -16.05 5.20
C THR A 453 -16.39 -16.99 4.32
N GLY A 454 -17.27 -17.79 4.95
CA GLY A 454 -18.05 -18.82 4.27
C GLY A 454 -17.15 -19.85 3.59
N GLU A 455 -17.36 -20.06 2.29
CA GLU A 455 -16.56 -20.97 1.45
C GLU A 455 -15.58 -20.22 0.53
N ALA A 456 -15.34 -18.93 0.77
CA ALA A 456 -14.41 -18.16 -0.06
C ALA A 456 -12.97 -18.71 0.02
N ASP A 457 -12.24 -18.65 -1.11
CA ASP A 457 -10.79 -18.62 -1.04
C ASP A 457 -10.39 -17.29 -0.38
N TRP A 458 -9.87 -17.37 0.83
CA TRP A 458 -9.69 -16.21 1.69
C TRP A 458 -8.26 -16.11 2.22
N ALA A 459 -7.80 -14.87 2.33
CA ALA A 459 -6.59 -14.52 3.06
C ALA A 459 -6.78 -13.26 3.89
N HIS A 460 -6.18 -13.24 5.08
CA HIS A 460 -6.05 -12.06 5.92
C HIS A 460 -4.61 -11.55 5.87
N ILE A 461 -4.45 -10.24 5.73
CA ILE A 461 -3.16 -9.55 5.82
C ILE A 461 -3.23 -8.57 6.99
N ASP A 462 -2.56 -8.91 8.09
CA ASP A 462 -2.39 -8.01 9.24
C ASP A 462 -1.29 -6.99 8.92
N ILE A 463 -1.71 -5.77 8.60
CA ILE A 463 -0.85 -4.66 8.20
C ILE A 463 -0.47 -3.76 9.39
N ALA A 464 -0.85 -4.08 10.64
CA ALA A 464 -0.42 -3.32 11.82
C ALA A 464 1.11 -3.11 11.88
N PRO A 465 1.96 -4.12 11.61
CA PRO A 465 3.42 -3.96 11.47
C PRO A 465 3.89 -2.85 10.51
N LYS A 466 3.08 -2.53 9.50
CA LYS A 466 3.42 -1.63 8.40
C LYS A 466 2.57 -0.37 8.37
N MET A 467 1.75 -0.11 9.39
CA MET A 467 0.86 1.04 9.45
C MET A 467 1.64 2.35 9.23
N THR A 468 2.78 2.50 9.89
CA THR A 468 3.64 3.68 9.81
C THR A 468 4.92 3.44 9.02
N THR A 469 5.50 4.50 8.47
CA THR A 469 6.81 4.48 7.81
C THR A 469 7.94 4.33 8.82
N ILE A 470 9.03 3.69 8.41
CA ILE A 470 10.29 3.68 9.17
C ILE A 470 11.38 4.47 8.43
N ASP A 471 12.34 5.04 9.14
CA ASP A 471 13.36 5.94 8.57
C ASP A 471 14.14 5.30 7.41
N SER A 472 14.43 4.00 7.49
CA SER A 472 15.13 3.24 6.44
C SER A 472 14.37 3.14 5.11
N GLU A 473 13.12 3.59 5.06
CA GLU A 473 12.29 3.60 3.84
C GLU A 473 12.41 4.91 3.04
N PHE A 474 13.04 5.96 3.58
CA PHE A 474 13.18 7.28 2.94
C PHE A 474 11.84 7.91 2.53
N LEU A 475 10.80 7.71 3.34
CA LEU A 475 9.46 8.28 3.18
C LEU A 475 9.17 9.28 4.31
N SER A 476 8.21 10.19 4.10
CA SER A 476 7.76 11.08 5.18
C SER A 476 7.12 10.29 6.31
N LYS A 477 7.33 10.74 7.56
CA LYS A 477 6.69 10.18 8.76
C LYS A 477 5.17 10.14 8.64
N GLY A 478 4.54 9.20 9.35
CA GLY A 478 3.10 8.93 9.33
C GLY A 478 2.77 7.63 8.62
N ALA A 479 1.56 7.54 8.06
CA ALA A 479 1.06 6.38 7.33
C ALA A 479 1.98 6.00 6.17
N SER A 480 2.21 4.69 6.01
CA SER A 480 3.07 4.14 4.95
C SER A 480 2.36 3.97 3.60
N GLY A 481 1.02 3.88 3.63
CA GLY A 481 0.20 3.52 2.47
C GLY A 481 0.29 2.03 2.10
N VAL A 482 0.76 1.18 3.03
CA VAL A 482 0.81 -0.28 2.85
C VAL A 482 -0.53 -0.82 2.36
N GLY A 483 -0.48 -1.79 1.44
CA GLY A 483 -1.66 -2.47 0.92
C GLY A 483 -2.07 -1.98 -0.46
N VAL A 484 -1.93 -0.69 -0.80
CA VAL A 484 -2.32 -0.19 -2.14
C VAL A 484 -1.47 -0.83 -3.25
N ARG A 485 -0.14 -0.83 -3.08
CA ARG A 485 0.78 -1.46 -4.06
C ARG A 485 0.55 -2.96 -4.13
N PHE A 486 0.33 -3.59 -2.98
CA PHE A 486 0.00 -5.01 -2.88
C PHE A 486 -1.29 -5.35 -3.66
N ILE A 487 -2.37 -4.59 -3.44
CA ILE A 487 -3.67 -4.77 -4.11
C ILE A 487 -3.53 -4.66 -5.62
N VAL A 488 -2.79 -3.66 -6.12
CA VAL A 488 -2.58 -3.48 -7.57
C VAL A 488 -1.82 -4.66 -8.16
N GLU A 489 -0.75 -5.12 -7.50
CA GLU A 489 0.02 -6.26 -7.97
C GLU A 489 -0.80 -7.56 -7.91
N LEU A 490 -1.56 -7.77 -6.83
CA LEU A 490 -2.51 -8.88 -6.72
C LEU A 490 -3.54 -8.86 -7.84
N ALA A 491 -4.10 -7.70 -8.15
CA ALA A 491 -5.07 -7.53 -9.23
C ALA A 491 -4.49 -7.88 -10.60
N LYS A 492 -3.23 -7.53 -10.88
CA LYS A 492 -2.54 -7.95 -12.10
C LYS A 492 -2.38 -9.47 -12.17
N ARG A 493 -1.97 -10.12 -11.08
CA ARG A 493 -1.88 -11.60 -11.02
C ARG A 493 -3.24 -12.27 -11.14
N TYR A 494 -4.28 -11.65 -10.59
CA TYR A 494 -5.66 -12.13 -10.73
C TYR A 494 -6.14 -12.04 -12.18
N ALA A 495 -5.75 -10.99 -12.91
CA ALA A 495 -6.03 -10.84 -14.34
C ALA A 495 -5.35 -11.92 -15.19
N GLU A 496 -4.10 -12.29 -14.86
CA GLU A 496 -3.34 -13.34 -15.56
C GLU A 496 -3.97 -14.74 -15.40
N LYS A 497 -4.57 -15.02 -14.23
CA LYS A 497 -5.23 -16.30 -13.94
C LYS A 497 -6.65 -16.41 -14.49
N ALA A 498 -7.29 -15.31 -14.84
CA ALA A 498 -8.57 -15.37 -15.53
C ALA A 498 -8.37 -16.12 -16.86
N PRO A 499 -9.23 -17.09 -17.22
CA PRO A 499 -9.02 -17.86 -18.44
C PRO A 499 -8.97 -16.91 -19.64
N ASN A 500 -7.76 -16.68 -20.14
CA ASN A 500 -7.51 -16.02 -21.41
C ASN A 500 -8.12 -16.90 -22.50
N HIS A 501 -9.37 -16.65 -22.86
CA HIS A 501 -9.87 -17.16 -24.11
C HIS A 501 -9.19 -16.32 -25.20
N LYS A 502 -8.26 -16.99 -25.90
CA LYS A 502 -7.48 -16.49 -27.03
C LYS A 502 -8.25 -15.40 -27.78
N SER A 503 -7.60 -14.27 -27.99
CA SER A 503 -7.96 -13.33 -29.04
C SER A 503 -8.22 -14.12 -30.33
N GLN A 504 -9.48 -14.26 -30.71
CA GLN A 504 -9.84 -14.56 -32.10
C GLN A 504 -9.44 -13.32 -32.91
N ILE A 505 -8.16 -13.24 -33.25
CA ILE A 505 -7.76 -12.52 -34.46
C ILE A 505 -8.21 -13.45 -35.59
N PRO A 506 -9.17 -13.06 -36.44
CA PRO A 506 -9.43 -13.83 -37.63
C PRO A 506 -8.17 -13.78 -38.47
N ASN A 507 -7.55 -14.94 -38.70
CA ASN A 507 -6.67 -15.12 -39.85
C ASN A 507 -7.47 -14.68 -41.08
N LYS A 508 -7.21 -13.47 -41.57
CA LYS A 508 -7.55 -13.12 -42.94
C LYS A 508 -6.57 -13.84 -43.83
N SER A 509 -7.01 -15.01 -44.29
CA SER A 509 -6.60 -15.58 -45.57
C SER A 509 -6.98 -14.62 -46.70
N GLN A 510 -5.98 -14.02 -47.35
CA GLN A 510 -5.78 -13.99 -48.80
C GLN A 510 -4.46 -13.28 -49.12
#